data_AF-A0A8J2KHP2-F1
#
_entry.id   AF-A0A8J2KHP2-F1
#
_cell.length_a   1.000
_cell.length_b   1.000
_cell.length_c   1.000
_cell.angle_alpha   90.00
_cell.angle_beta   90.00
_cell.angle_gamma   90.00
#
_symmetry.space_group_name_H-M   'P 1'
#
loop_
_entity.id
_entity.type
_entity.pdbx_description
1 polymer ?
#
loop_
_entity_poly.entity_id
_entity_poly.type
_entity_poly.pdbx_seq_one_letter_code
_entity_poly.pdbx_strand_id
1 'polypeptide(L)'
;MPNGNLQIFTTTSAEVGNYTCHVENLYGTDSITYSLKLRSQPSLPHLLVTEKLHNQLNLQWEYREVSPKPSDLYIKWRLKKDSSWTTIYP
;
A
#
# COMPACT_ATOMS: atom_id res chain seq x y z
N MET A 1 -18.07 -26.41 2.81
CA MET A 1 -17.02 -26.09 1.79
C MET A 1 -16.43 -27.40 1.30
N PRO A 2 -16.39 -27.70 -0.02
CA PRO A 2 -16.13 -29.07 -0.47
C PRO A 2 -14.64 -29.49 -0.43
N ASN A 3 -13.70 -28.54 -0.41
CA ASN A 3 -12.26 -28.83 -0.62
C ASN A 3 -11.34 -28.26 0.48
N GLY A 4 -11.86 -27.87 1.65
CA GLY A 4 -11.05 -27.31 2.75
C GLY A 4 -10.48 -25.90 2.53
N ASN A 5 -10.82 -25.22 1.43
CA ASN A 5 -10.32 -23.89 1.10
C ASN A 5 -11.22 -22.76 1.60
N LEU A 6 -10.62 -21.72 2.18
CA LEU A 6 -11.28 -20.44 2.51
C LEU A 6 -10.93 -19.39 1.43
N GLN A 7 -11.96 -18.74 0.87
CA GLN A 7 -11.80 -17.64 -0.08
C GLN A 7 -12.51 -16.39 0.45
N ILE A 8 -11.80 -15.27 0.51
CA ILE A 8 -12.32 -13.97 0.91
C ILE A 8 -12.24 -13.06 -0.31
N PHE A 9 -13.38 -12.69 -0.89
CA PHE A 9 -13.44 -11.91 -2.13
C PHE A 9 -13.34 -10.40 -1.89
N THR A 10 -13.68 -9.94 -0.70
CA THR A 10 -13.64 -8.52 -0.34
C THR A 10 -13.05 -8.41 1.05
N THR A 11 -12.01 -7.60 1.18
CA THR A 11 -11.30 -7.41 2.46
C THR A 11 -11.67 -6.05 3.01
N THR A 12 -12.59 -6.03 3.97
CA THR A 12 -12.90 -4.86 4.80
C THR A 12 -12.24 -5.01 6.18
N SER A 13 -12.46 -4.04 7.06
CA SER A 13 -11.97 -4.13 8.43
C SER A 13 -12.63 -5.26 9.23
N ALA A 14 -13.82 -5.70 8.83
CA ALA A 14 -14.55 -6.76 9.50
C ALA A 14 -13.91 -8.15 9.31
N GLU A 15 -13.21 -8.39 8.19
CA GLU A 15 -12.54 -9.66 7.91
C GLU A 15 -11.15 -9.76 8.57
N VAL A 16 -10.61 -8.69 9.15
CA VAL A 16 -9.30 -8.73 9.83
C VAL A 16 -9.35 -9.63 11.05
N GLY A 17 -8.40 -10.56 11.16
CA GLY A 17 -8.36 -11.49 12.28
C GLY A 17 -7.49 -12.71 12.04
N ASN A 18 -7.52 -13.63 13.00
CA ASN A 18 -6.86 -14.91 12.90
C ASN A 18 -7.84 -15.96 12.38
N TYR A 19 -7.45 -16.66 11.33
CA TYR A 19 -8.20 -17.74 10.71
C TYR A 19 -7.50 -19.05 10.97
N THR A 20 -8.19 -19.98 11.62
CA THR A 20 -7.65 -21.29 11.94
C THR A 20 -8.28 -22.34 11.04
N CYS A 21 -7.44 -23.07 10.31
CA CYS A 21 -7.84 -24.30 9.65
C CYS A 21 -7.70 -25.43 10.66
N HIS A 22 -8.77 -26.19 10.87
CA HIS A 22 -8.81 -27.34 11.77
C HIS A 22 -9.21 -28.58 10.97
N VAL A 23 -8.45 -29.65 11.14
CA VAL A 23 -8.73 -30.96 10.52
C VAL A 23 -8.78 -32.03 11.60
N GLU A 24 -9.71 -32.96 11.46
CA GLU A 24 -9.95 -34.03 12.43
C GLU A 24 -10.22 -35.35 11.70
N ASN A 25 -9.63 -36.43 12.21
CA ASN A 25 -9.94 -37.79 11.81
C ASN A 25 -9.95 -38.71 13.04
N LEU A 26 -10.22 -40.00 12.85
CA LEU A 26 -10.30 -41.00 13.93
C LEU A 26 -9.01 -41.17 14.74
N TYR A 27 -7.87 -40.66 14.25
CA TYR A 27 -6.55 -40.80 14.87
C TYR A 27 -6.06 -39.51 15.54
N GLY A 28 -6.74 -38.39 15.35
CA GLY A 28 -6.41 -37.12 15.99
C GLY A 28 -6.83 -35.89 15.21
N THR A 29 -6.31 -34.76 15.67
CA THR A 29 -6.60 -33.42 15.14
C THR A 29 -5.32 -32.68 14.82
N ASP A 30 -5.34 -31.84 13.79
CA ASP A 30 -4.28 -30.88 13.49
C ASP A 30 -4.88 -29.50 13.20
N SER A 31 -4.10 -28.45 13.44
CA SER A 31 -4.57 -27.07 13.24
C SER A 31 -3.45 -26.10 12.92
N ILE A 32 -3.74 -25.17 12.00
CA ILE A 32 -2.84 -24.09 11.62
C ILE A 32 -3.60 -22.76 11.59
N THR A 33 -2.96 -21.69 12.05
CA THR A 33 -3.56 -20.35 12.14
C THR A 33 -2.83 -19.34 11.25
N TYR A 34 -3.60 -18.56 10.49
CA TYR A 34 -3.13 -17.48 9.63
C TYR A 34 -3.69 -16.14 10.11
N SER A 35 -2.85 -15.09 10.13
CA SER A 35 -3.29 -13.73 10.45
C SER A 35 -3.59 -12.93 9.18
N LEU A 36 -4.85 -12.55 8.99
CA LEU A 36 -5.26 -11.62 7.96
C LEU A 36 -5.18 -10.19 8.50
N LYS A 37 -4.40 -9.34 7.84
CA LYS A 37 -4.22 -7.92 8.20
C LYS A 37 -4.55 -7.05 7.00
N LEU A 38 -5.23 -5.93 7.24
CA LEU A 38 -5.37 -4.89 6.24
C LEU A 38 -4.04 -4.16 6.07
N ARG A 39 -3.65 -3.95 4.81
CA ARG A 39 -2.62 -2.98 4.47
C ARG A 39 -3.29 -1.62 4.29
N SER A 40 -2.84 -0.64 5.05
CA SER A 40 -3.23 0.75 4.82
C SER A 40 -2.57 1.28 3.55
N GLN A 41 -3.25 2.20 2.89
CA GLN A 41 -2.67 2.97 1.79
C GLN A 41 -1.42 3.71 2.30
N PRO A 42 -0.29 3.64 1.59
CA PRO A 42 0.87 4.48 1.85
C PRO A 42 0.51 5.96 1.87
N SER A 43 1.10 6.74 2.77
CA SER A 43 0.95 8.19 2.72
C SER A 43 1.84 8.76 1.61
N LEU A 44 1.30 9.76 0.89
CA LEU A 44 2.12 10.54 -0.03
C LEU A 44 3.03 11.48 0.78
N PRO A 45 4.29 11.67 0.35
CA PRO A 45 5.16 12.63 1.00
C PRO A 45 4.68 14.06 0.71
N HIS A 46 5.00 14.98 1.62
CA HIS A 46 4.75 16.41 1.44
C HIS A 46 5.81 16.99 0.51
N LEU A 47 5.42 17.41 -0.69
CA LEU A 47 6.33 18.03 -1.65
C LEU A 47 6.48 19.53 -1.38
N LEU A 48 7.71 19.98 -1.22
CA LEU A 48 8.08 21.37 -0.93
C LEU A 48 8.97 21.90 -2.06
N VAL A 49 8.66 23.10 -2.53
CA VAL A 49 9.56 23.86 -3.41
C VAL A 49 10.45 24.70 -2.51
N THR A 50 11.72 24.32 -2.41
CA THR A 50 12.69 25.01 -1.54
C THR A 50 13.26 26.24 -2.21
N GLU A 51 13.45 26.19 -3.53
CA GLU A 51 14.04 27.29 -4.29
C GLU A 51 13.47 27.36 -5.71
N LYS A 52 13.34 28.58 -6.21
CA LYS A 52 12.90 28.88 -7.57
C LYS A 52 13.99 29.70 -8.27
N LEU A 53 14.61 29.11 -9.28
CA LEU A 53 15.58 29.74 -10.17
C LEU A 53 14.92 30.01 -11.53
N HIS A 54 15.62 30.72 -12.42
CA HIS A 54 15.06 31.09 -13.73
C HIS A 54 14.62 29.88 -14.56
N ASN A 55 15.42 28.80 -14.56
CA ASN A 55 15.20 27.59 -15.36
C ASN A 55 15.14 26.29 -14.51
N GLN A 56 15.08 26.41 -13.19
CA GLN A 56 15.16 25.26 -12.29
C GLN A 56 14.30 25.47 -11.05
N LEU A 57 13.74 24.37 -10.55
CA LEU A 57 13.07 24.29 -9.25
C LEU A 57 13.81 23.27 -8.40
N ASN A 58 14.16 23.66 -7.17
CA ASN A 58 14.67 22.71 -6.19
C ASN A 58 13.49 22.21 -5.34
N LEU A 59 13.39 20.90 -5.23
CA LEU A 59 12.28 20.20 -4.58
C LEU A 59 12.83 19.36 -3.41
N GLN A 60 12.10 19.33 -2.32
CA GLN A 60 12.31 18.41 -1.20
C GLN A 60 10.99 17.74 -0.86
N TRP A 61 11.04 16.52 -0.34
CA TRP A 61 9.83 15.82 0.08
C TRP A 61 10.06 15.02 1.36
N GLU A 62 9.06 15.04 2.24
CA GLU A 62 9.15 14.41 3.57
C GLU A 62 7.95 13.51 3.84
N TYR A 63 8.21 12.35 4.45
CA TYR A 63 7.18 11.41 4.88
C TYR A 63 6.80 11.68 6.33
N ARG A 64 5.50 11.65 6.65
CA ARG A 64 5.08 11.53 8.04
C ARG A 64 5.35 10.11 8.51
N GLU A 65 6.00 9.96 9.66
CA GLU A 65 6.59 8.68 10.14
C GLU A 65 5.60 7.52 10.29
N VAL A 66 4.29 7.78 10.41
CA VAL A 66 3.28 6.77 10.77
C VAL A 66 2.60 6.13 9.55
N SER A 67 3.29 5.97 8.42
CA SER A 67 2.68 5.37 7.24
C SER A 67 3.66 4.54 6.44
N PRO A 68 3.20 3.43 5.85
CA PRO A 68 4.04 2.66 4.94
C PRO A 68 4.50 3.57 3.80
N LYS A 69 5.79 3.47 3.43
CA LYS A 69 6.31 4.18 2.25
C LYS A 69 5.77 3.50 0.98
N PRO A 70 5.38 4.27 -0.04
CA PRO A 70 4.95 3.69 -1.32
C PRO A 70 6.13 2.96 -1.99
N SER A 71 5.82 1.87 -2.69
CA SER A 71 6.81 1.10 -3.48
C SER A 71 7.30 1.86 -4.71
N ASP A 72 6.39 2.63 -5.33
CA ASP A 72 6.64 3.35 -6.57
C ASP A 72 6.25 4.82 -6.39
N LEU A 73 7.25 5.71 -6.42
CA LEU A 73 7.06 7.16 -6.35
C LEU A 73 7.52 7.81 -7.65
N TYR A 74 6.74 8.76 -8.14
CA TYR A 74 7.12 9.61 -9.26
C TYR A 74 6.61 11.02 -9.03
N ILE A 75 7.27 12.00 -9.63
CA ILE A 75 6.83 13.40 -9.62
C ILE A 75 6.29 13.72 -11.01
N LYS A 76 5.07 14.27 -11.09
CA LYS A 76 4.51 14.78 -12.34
C LYS A 76 4.56 16.30 -12.35
N TRP A 77 5.04 16.86 -13.44
CA TRP A 77 5.07 18.31 -13.62
C TRP A 77 4.65 18.70 -15.05
N ARG A 78 4.16 19.92 -15.19
CA ARG A 78 3.86 20.55 -16.48
C ARG A 78 3.93 22.05 -16.34
N LEU A 79 4.17 22.77 -17.43
CA LEU A 79 3.92 24.21 -17.46
C LEU A 79 2.41 24.44 -17.60
N LYS A 80 1.92 25.57 -17.07
CA LYS A 80 0.48 25.90 -17.11
C LYS A 80 -0.11 25.89 -18.52
N LYS A 81 0.71 26.26 -19.51
CA LYS A 81 0.37 26.31 -20.94
C LYS A 81 0.38 24.93 -21.62
N ASP A 82 0.99 23.92 -21.00
CA ASP A 82 1.13 22.60 -21.58
C ASP A 82 -0.08 21.72 -21.23
N SER A 83 -0.50 20.90 -22.19
CA SER A 83 -1.59 19.93 -22.05
C SER A 83 -1.14 18.59 -21.48
N SER A 84 0.13 18.21 -21.68
CA SER A 84 0.70 16.94 -21.23
C SER A 84 1.50 17.09 -19.95
N TRP A 85 1.45 16.04 -19.10
CA TRP A 85 2.29 15.93 -17.92
C TRP A 85 3.56 15.16 -18.22
N THR A 86 4.70 15.68 -17.78
CA THR A 86 5.97 14.97 -17.73
C THR A 86 6.08 14.24 -16.40
N THR A 87 6.68 13.05 -16.41
CA THR A 87 6.88 12.23 -15.20
C THR A 87 8.37 12.03 -14.99
N ILE A 88 8.84 12.22 -13.76
CA ILE A 88 10.21 11.94 -13.33
C ILE A 88 10.19 10.91 -12.22
N TYR A 89 11.14 9.99 -12.26
CA TYR A 89 11.36 8.98 -11.24
C TYR A 89 12.59 9.41 -10.42
N PRO A 90 12.45 9.65 -9.11
CA PRO A 90 13.57 10.02 -8.24
C PRO A 90 14.53 8.87 -7.99
#